data_AF-A0A7J3M3L4-F1
#
_entry.id   AF-A0A7J3M3L4-F1
#
_cell.length_a   1.000
_cell.length_b   1.000
_cell.length_c   1.000
_cell.angle_alpha   90.00
_cell.angle_beta   90.00
_cell.angle_gamma   90.00
#
_symmetry.space_group_name_H-M   'P 1'
#
loop_
_entity.id
_entity.type
_entity.pdbx_description
1 polymer ?
#
loop_
_entity_poly.entity_id
_entity_poly.type
_entity_poly.pdbx_seq_one_letter_code
_entity_poly.pdbx_strand_id
1 'polypeptide(L)'
;MMNAKFLEEVFKNAKALNEFFLTLIDPKTYFRDLKDEEIEEFYRSSLKLVLDLNKAYWGFVFEFTQALAKGEGEEVVKVVNKAMERFENAYAEYMNNAVVSAFINMMNSAYLRSLANVQNFTSALLHAMGMVSRKDVVALSEAYVDLKGDIKKESRKIREEIRVLREELEKLKAKGDPNVG
;
A
#
# COMPACT_ATOMS: atom_id res chain seq x y z
N MET A 1 -51.52 14.42 11.04
CA MET A 1 -51.62 14.00 9.62
C MET A 1 -50.24 14.10 9.00
N MET A 2 -49.74 13.03 8.39
CA MET A 2 -48.47 13.05 7.67
C MET A 2 -48.64 13.94 6.43
N ASN A 3 -47.88 15.03 6.35
CA ASN A 3 -48.01 16.03 5.29
C ASN A 3 -47.38 15.51 3.99
N ALA A 4 -48.07 15.63 2.85
CA ALA A 4 -47.61 15.10 1.56
C ALA A 4 -46.22 15.61 1.16
N LYS A 5 -45.88 16.86 1.51
CA LYS A 5 -44.54 17.43 1.30
C LYS A 5 -43.45 16.73 2.12
N PHE A 6 -43.75 16.32 3.35
CA PHE A 6 -42.81 15.59 4.20
C PHE A 6 -42.56 14.18 3.66
N LEU A 7 -43.61 13.50 3.20
CA LEU A 7 -43.46 12.21 2.51
C LEU A 7 -42.60 12.34 1.24
N GLU A 8 -42.82 13.39 0.43
CA GLU A 8 -42.03 13.63 -0.79
C GLU A 8 -40.54 13.88 -0.48
N GLU A 9 -40.23 14.66 0.57
CA GLU A 9 -38.84 14.87 1.03
C GLU A 9 -38.19 13.58 1.56
N VAL A 10 -38.92 12.77 2.32
CA VAL A 10 -38.44 11.46 2.79
C VAL A 10 -38.13 10.55 1.61
N PHE A 11 -38.99 10.49 0.59
CA PHE A 11 -38.72 9.70 -0.63
C PHE A 11 -37.53 10.23 -1.43
N LYS A 12 -37.37 11.54 -1.58
CA LYS A 12 -36.19 12.14 -2.24
C LYS A 12 -34.90 11.80 -1.49
N ASN A 13 -34.90 11.92 -0.17
CA ASN A 13 -33.75 11.59 0.65
C ASN A 13 -33.42 10.09 0.60
N ALA A 14 -34.44 9.22 0.63
CA ALA A 14 -34.24 7.78 0.46
C ALA A 14 -33.67 7.41 -0.92
N LYS A 15 -34.15 8.07 -1.99
CA LYS A 15 -33.61 7.90 -3.35
C LYS A 15 -32.15 8.34 -3.43
N ALA A 16 -31.83 9.52 -2.88
CA ALA A 16 -30.46 10.04 -2.86
C ALA A 16 -29.51 9.13 -2.05
N LEU A 17 -29.95 8.62 -0.90
CA LEU A 17 -29.21 7.62 -0.12
C LEU A 17 -28.98 6.33 -0.91
N ASN A 18 -30.01 5.83 -1.59
CA ASN A 18 -29.89 4.63 -2.41
C ASN A 18 -28.94 4.83 -3.60
N GLU A 19 -29.03 5.97 -4.30
CA GLU A 19 -28.10 6.33 -5.38
C GLU A 19 -26.66 6.46 -4.87
N PHE A 20 -26.48 7.04 -3.67
CA PHE A 20 -25.17 7.10 -3.02
C PHE A 20 -24.62 5.70 -2.73
N PHE A 21 -25.41 4.79 -2.16
CA PHE A 21 -24.97 3.42 -1.91
C PHE A 21 -24.67 2.64 -3.19
N LEU A 22 -25.49 2.78 -4.22
CA LEU A 22 -25.24 2.18 -5.54
C LEU A 22 -23.92 2.69 -6.13
N THR A 23 -23.67 4.00 -6.03
CA THR A 23 -22.41 4.62 -6.49
C THR A 23 -21.19 4.06 -5.76
N LEU A 24 -21.32 3.78 -4.45
CA LEU A 24 -20.22 3.22 -3.64
C LEU A 24 -19.84 1.78 -4.02
N ILE A 25 -20.79 1.00 -4.53
CA ILE A 25 -20.59 -0.41 -4.85
C ILE A 25 -20.44 -0.66 -6.36
N ASP A 26 -20.75 0.32 -7.21
CA ASP A 26 -20.59 0.23 -8.66
C ASP A 26 -19.11 0.41 -9.04
N PRO A 27 -18.46 -0.61 -9.61
CA PRO A 27 -17.07 -0.52 -10.02
C PRO A 27 -16.85 0.51 -11.14
N LYS A 28 -17.88 0.84 -11.95
CA LYS A 28 -17.80 1.88 -13.00
C LYS A 28 -17.54 3.28 -12.43
N THR A 29 -17.95 3.54 -11.19
CA THR A 29 -17.68 4.81 -10.51
C THR A 29 -16.17 5.05 -10.34
N TYR A 30 -15.41 3.97 -10.14
CA TYR A 30 -14.00 4.01 -9.77
C TYR A 30 -13.07 3.66 -10.93
N PHE A 31 -13.56 2.86 -11.88
CA PHE A 31 -12.83 2.41 -13.05
C PHE A 31 -13.56 2.86 -14.33
N ARG A 32 -12.94 3.76 -15.09
CA ARG A 32 -13.57 4.40 -16.26
C ARG A 32 -13.66 3.49 -17.48
N ASP A 33 -12.79 2.48 -17.59
CA ASP A 33 -12.61 1.65 -18.79
C ASP A 33 -12.85 0.16 -18.50
N LEU A 34 -13.93 -0.18 -17.79
CA LEU A 34 -14.32 -1.59 -17.61
C LEU A 34 -15.14 -2.08 -18.80
N LYS A 35 -14.84 -3.28 -19.28
CA LYS A 35 -15.69 -3.99 -20.25
C LYS A 35 -16.96 -4.47 -19.55
N ASP A 36 -18.06 -4.53 -20.29
CA ASP A 36 -19.34 -5.01 -19.73
C ASP A 36 -19.24 -6.43 -19.16
N GLU A 37 -18.41 -7.30 -19.76
CA GLU A 37 -18.11 -8.65 -19.27
C GLU A 37 -17.47 -8.63 -17.86
N GLU A 38 -16.55 -7.70 -17.61
CA GLU A 38 -15.85 -7.57 -16.32
C GLU A 38 -16.80 -7.05 -15.22
N ILE A 39 -17.74 -6.19 -15.61
CA ILE A 39 -18.79 -5.67 -14.73
C ILE A 39 -19.80 -6.78 -14.38
N GLU A 40 -20.23 -7.56 -15.36
CA GLU A 40 -21.13 -8.69 -15.12
C GLU A 40 -20.47 -9.74 -14.24
N GLU A 41 -19.19 -10.05 -14.50
CA GLU A 41 -18.41 -10.97 -13.67
C GLU A 41 -18.28 -10.45 -12.24
N PHE A 42 -18.01 -9.14 -12.05
CA PHE A 42 -17.98 -8.52 -10.71
C PHE A 42 -19.30 -8.74 -9.96
N TYR A 43 -20.44 -8.36 -10.54
CA TYR A 43 -21.74 -8.51 -9.86
C TYR A 43 -22.08 -9.98 -9.60
N ARG A 44 -21.76 -10.88 -10.53
CA ARG A 44 -21.95 -12.32 -10.36
C ARG A 44 -21.08 -12.87 -9.24
N SER A 45 -19.80 -12.47 -9.16
CA SER A 45 -18.90 -12.83 -8.08
C SER A 45 -19.36 -12.27 -6.73
N SER A 46 -19.85 -11.03 -6.67
CA SER A 46 -20.39 -10.44 -5.44
C SER A 46 -21.65 -11.15 -4.97
N LEU A 47 -22.58 -11.47 -5.87
CA LEU A 47 -23.77 -12.25 -5.53
C LEU A 47 -23.39 -13.65 -5.04
N LYS A 48 -22.45 -14.31 -5.73
CA LYS A 48 -21.93 -15.61 -5.32
C LYS A 48 -21.33 -15.56 -3.91
N LEU A 49 -20.50 -14.56 -3.60
CA LEU A 49 -19.94 -14.37 -2.26
C LEU A 49 -21.06 -14.27 -1.21
N VAL A 50 -22.09 -13.45 -1.46
CA VAL A 50 -23.21 -13.29 -0.51
C VAL A 50 -23.91 -14.63 -0.25
N LEU A 51 -24.15 -15.41 -1.29
CA LEU A 51 -24.77 -16.73 -1.16
C LEU A 51 -23.85 -17.72 -0.41
N ASP A 52 -22.57 -17.75 -0.72
CA ASP A 52 -21.59 -18.63 -0.07
C ASP A 52 -21.38 -18.27 1.40
N LEU A 53 -21.32 -16.98 1.74
CA LEU A 53 -21.28 -16.50 3.12
C LEU A 53 -22.56 -16.84 3.88
N ASN A 54 -23.73 -16.70 3.25
CA ASN A 54 -25.00 -17.07 3.87
C ASN A 54 -25.06 -18.57 4.17
N LYS A 55 -24.61 -19.40 3.22
CA LYS A 55 -24.51 -20.85 3.39
C LYS A 55 -23.50 -21.23 4.49
N ALA A 56 -22.34 -20.58 4.53
CA ALA A 56 -21.33 -20.79 5.56
C ALA A 56 -21.86 -20.41 6.95
N TYR A 57 -22.55 -19.28 7.06
CA TYR A 57 -23.19 -18.80 8.29
C TYR A 57 -24.23 -19.79 8.81
N TRP A 58 -25.19 -20.21 7.99
CA TRP A 58 -26.21 -21.18 8.43
C TRP A 58 -25.60 -22.53 8.77
N GLY A 59 -24.62 -22.99 8.00
CA GLY A 59 -23.86 -24.20 8.30
C GLY A 59 -23.16 -24.11 9.66
N PHE A 60 -22.53 -22.98 9.96
CA PHE A 60 -21.91 -22.73 11.26
C PHE A 60 -22.93 -22.70 12.39
N VAL A 61 -24.02 -21.93 12.26
CA VAL A 61 -25.06 -21.82 13.30
C VAL A 61 -25.61 -23.20 13.67
N PHE A 62 -25.89 -24.04 12.67
CA PHE A 62 -26.40 -25.40 12.89
C PHE A 62 -25.36 -26.32 13.54
N GLU A 63 -24.14 -26.37 13.00
CA GLU A 63 -23.07 -27.22 13.56
C GLU A 63 -22.70 -26.77 14.99
N PHE A 64 -22.68 -25.46 15.25
CA PHE A 64 -22.34 -24.89 16.54
C PHE A 64 -23.40 -25.16 17.60
N THR A 65 -24.69 -25.02 17.25
CA THR A 65 -25.79 -25.38 18.16
C THR A 65 -25.78 -26.87 18.49
N GLN A 66 -25.45 -27.75 17.55
CA GLN A 66 -25.27 -29.18 17.82
C GLN A 66 -24.08 -29.46 18.74
N ALA A 67 -22.94 -28.82 18.51
CA ALA A 67 -21.76 -28.98 19.36
C ALA A 67 -22.01 -28.49 20.79
N LEU A 68 -22.69 -27.35 20.94
CA LEU A 68 -23.11 -26.84 22.26
C LEU A 68 -24.09 -27.79 22.97
N ALA A 69 -25.05 -28.39 22.24
CA ALA A 69 -26.00 -29.33 22.82
C ALA A 69 -25.32 -30.62 23.34
N LYS A 70 -24.20 -31.02 22.75
CA LYS A 70 -23.38 -32.16 23.22
C LYS A 70 -22.54 -31.81 24.47
N GLY A 71 -22.32 -30.53 24.76
CA GLY A 71 -21.57 -30.08 25.94
C GLY A 71 -20.05 -30.31 25.89
N GLU A 72 -19.49 -30.63 24.72
CA GLU A 72 -18.07 -30.93 24.54
C GLU A 72 -17.32 -29.71 23.98
N GLY A 73 -16.45 -29.10 24.80
CA GLY A 73 -15.71 -27.89 24.39
C GLY A 73 -14.77 -28.10 23.20
N GLU A 74 -14.20 -29.30 23.04
CA GLU A 74 -13.31 -29.62 21.90
C GLU A 74 -14.07 -29.66 20.56
N GLU A 75 -15.30 -30.18 20.57
CA GLU A 75 -16.16 -30.23 19.39
C GLU A 75 -16.58 -28.81 18.95
N VAL A 76 -16.84 -27.92 19.92
CA VAL A 76 -17.15 -26.51 19.65
C VAL A 76 -15.98 -25.82 18.93
N VAL A 77 -14.74 -26.03 19.39
CA VAL A 77 -13.54 -25.46 18.75
C VAL A 77 -13.35 -26.00 17.33
N LYS A 78 -13.57 -27.29 17.10
CA LYS A 78 -13.49 -27.90 15.76
C LYS A 78 -14.50 -27.27 14.80
N VAL A 79 -15.74 -27.05 15.25
CA VAL A 79 -16.78 -26.41 14.44
C VAL A 79 -16.41 -24.95 14.11
N VAL A 80 -15.88 -24.20 15.07
CA VAL A 80 -15.44 -22.81 14.82
C VAL A 80 -14.31 -22.77 13.77
N ASN A 81 -13.29 -23.62 13.90
CA ASN A 81 -12.18 -23.66 12.95
C ASN A 81 -12.68 -24.02 11.53
N LYS A 82 -13.54 -25.03 11.43
CA LYS A 82 -14.14 -25.43 10.15
C LYS A 82 -15.01 -24.32 9.54
N ALA A 83 -15.71 -23.55 10.37
CA ALA A 83 -16.47 -22.40 9.90
C ALA A 83 -15.54 -21.29 9.38
N MET A 84 -14.45 -20.99 10.09
CA MET A 84 -13.43 -20.04 9.65
C MET A 84 -12.87 -20.44 8.29
N GLU A 85 -12.49 -21.71 8.08
CA GLU A 85 -12.03 -22.21 6.79
C GLU A 85 -13.08 -22.01 5.67
N ARG A 86 -14.37 -22.21 5.94
CA ARG A 86 -15.43 -21.96 4.94
C ARG A 86 -15.53 -20.48 4.58
N PHE A 87 -15.46 -19.59 5.57
CA PHE A 87 -15.47 -18.15 5.33
C PHE A 87 -14.23 -17.72 4.54
N GLU A 88 -13.05 -18.18 4.93
CA GLU A 88 -11.80 -17.90 4.24
C GLU A 88 -11.84 -18.37 2.78
N ASN A 89 -12.35 -19.58 2.51
CA ASN A 89 -12.49 -20.08 1.15
C ASN A 89 -13.45 -19.23 0.30
N ALA A 90 -14.58 -18.80 0.86
CA ALA A 90 -15.53 -17.93 0.15
C ALA A 90 -14.90 -16.57 -0.20
N TYR A 91 -14.16 -15.97 0.75
CA TYR A 91 -13.42 -14.74 0.49
C TYR A 91 -12.28 -14.93 -0.50
N ALA A 92 -11.51 -16.01 -0.41
CA ALA A 92 -10.42 -16.30 -1.34
C ALA A 92 -10.92 -16.43 -2.78
N GLU A 93 -12.05 -17.09 -2.98
CA GLU A 93 -12.65 -17.20 -4.31
C GLU A 93 -13.13 -15.83 -4.84
N TYR A 94 -13.74 -15.00 -3.98
CA TYR A 94 -14.14 -13.64 -4.36
C TYR A 94 -12.95 -12.75 -4.71
N MET A 95 -11.84 -12.88 -3.97
CA MET A 95 -10.59 -12.15 -4.19
C MET A 95 -9.90 -12.49 -5.52
N ASN A 96 -10.19 -13.66 -6.10
CA ASN A 96 -9.65 -14.03 -7.42
C ASN A 96 -10.29 -13.24 -8.57
N ASN A 97 -11.37 -12.49 -8.33
CA ASN A 97 -11.93 -11.59 -9.33
C ASN A 97 -11.01 -10.38 -9.57
N ALA A 98 -10.67 -10.12 -10.83
CA ALA A 98 -9.72 -9.07 -11.21
C ALA A 98 -10.17 -7.66 -10.78
N VAL A 99 -11.47 -7.36 -10.89
CA VAL A 99 -12.05 -6.06 -10.51
C VAL A 99 -12.00 -5.87 -8.98
N VAL A 100 -12.31 -6.93 -8.23
CA VAL A 100 -12.22 -6.91 -6.75
C VAL A 100 -10.78 -6.70 -6.30
N SER A 101 -9.83 -7.43 -6.90
CA SER A 101 -8.41 -7.29 -6.61
C SER A 101 -7.90 -5.88 -6.93
N ALA A 102 -8.32 -5.31 -8.07
CA ALA A 102 -8.00 -3.94 -8.44
C ALA A 102 -8.55 -2.92 -7.42
N PHE A 103 -9.78 -3.13 -6.94
CA PHE A 103 -10.40 -2.25 -5.93
C PHE A 103 -9.62 -2.26 -4.61
N ILE A 104 -9.21 -3.43 -4.15
CA ILE A 104 -8.43 -3.57 -2.91
C ILE A 104 -7.04 -2.97 -3.05
N ASN A 105 -6.40 -3.16 -4.20
CA ASN A 105 -5.12 -2.52 -4.50
C ASN A 105 -5.23 -0.99 -4.55
N MET A 106 -6.33 -0.46 -5.09
CA MET A 106 -6.61 0.97 -5.08
C MET A 106 -6.76 1.48 -3.64
N MET A 107 -7.53 0.80 -2.80
CA MET A 107 -7.69 1.15 -1.38
C MET A 107 -6.35 1.10 -0.63
N ASN A 108 -5.57 0.05 -0.84
CA ASN A 108 -4.26 -0.10 -0.20
C ASN A 108 -3.30 1.03 -0.65
N SER A 109 -3.32 1.38 -1.93
CA SER A 109 -2.53 2.50 -2.46
C SER A 109 -2.96 3.85 -1.91
N ALA A 110 -4.27 4.05 -1.68
CA ALA A 110 -4.80 5.25 -1.03
C ALA A 110 -4.39 5.32 0.45
N TYR A 111 -4.45 4.20 1.15
CA TYR A 111 -3.99 4.07 2.54
C TYR A 111 -2.50 4.37 2.68
N LEU A 112 -1.65 3.78 1.83
CA LEU A 112 -0.20 4.04 1.82
C LEU A 112 0.12 5.50 1.53
N ARG A 113 -0.59 6.14 0.60
CA ARG A 113 -0.48 7.58 0.34
C ARG A 113 -0.88 8.43 1.53
N SER A 114 -1.96 8.07 2.21
CA SER A 114 -2.39 8.75 3.45
C SER A 114 -1.32 8.64 4.54
N LEU A 115 -0.77 7.44 4.76
CA LEU A 115 0.34 7.20 5.68
C LEU A 115 1.57 8.06 5.36
N ALA A 116 1.97 8.11 4.09
CA ALA A 116 3.10 8.94 3.66
C ALA A 116 2.84 10.42 3.92
N ASN A 117 1.62 10.91 3.67
CA ASN A 117 1.23 12.29 3.95
C ASN A 117 1.28 12.60 5.44
N VAL A 118 0.79 11.70 6.30
CA VAL A 118 0.87 11.84 7.76
C VAL A 118 2.34 11.88 8.21
N GLN A 119 3.20 11.00 7.69
CA GLN A 119 4.63 11.01 8.01
C GLN A 119 5.32 12.30 7.56
N ASN A 120 4.97 12.82 6.38
CA ASN A 120 5.49 14.09 5.87
C ASN A 120 5.06 15.26 6.77
N PHE A 121 3.78 15.29 7.15
CA PHE A 121 3.24 16.30 8.05
C PHE A 121 3.91 16.26 9.43
N THR A 122 4.04 15.07 10.02
CA THR A 122 4.75 14.89 11.29
C THR A 122 6.22 15.31 11.20
N SER A 123 6.90 14.99 10.10
CA SER A 123 8.29 15.41 9.89
C SER A 123 8.41 16.93 9.77
N ALA A 124 7.49 17.58 9.06
CA ALA A 124 7.45 19.04 8.94
C ALA A 124 7.16 19.73 10.28
N LEU A 125 6.26 19.15 11.09
CA LEU A 125 6.00 19.62 12.46
C LEU A 125 7.25 19.50 13.34
N LEU A 126 7.91 18.35 13.34
CA LEU A 126 9.15 18.15 14.10
C LEU A 126 10.22 19.15 13.68
N HIS A 127 10.43 19.32 12.38
CA HIS A 127 11.39 20.28 11.84
C HIS A 127 11.05 21.72 12.25
N ALA A 128 9.78 22.12 12.17
CA ALA A 128 9.31 23.44 12.62
C ALA A 128 9.48 23.66 14.14
N MET A 129 9.40 22.60 14.93
CA MET A 129 9.66 22.61 16.38
C MET A 129 11.16 22.50 16.73
N GLY A 130 12.06 22.45 15.74
CA GLY A 130 13.50 22.30 15.94
C GLY A 130 13.92 20.89 16.39
N MET A 131 13.03 19.89 16.26
CA MET A 131 13.32 18.49 16.55
C MET A 131 13.75 17.75 15.29
N VAL A 132 14.76 16.89 15.41
CA VAL A 132 15.28 16.10 14.28
C VAL A 132 14.23 15.11 13.81
N SER A 133 13.82 15.20 12.54
CA SER A 133 12.92 14.23 11.93
C SER A 133 13.70 13.11 11.22
N ARG A 134 13.03 11.97 10.97
CA ARG A 134 13.62 10.86 10.20
C ARG A 134 14.07 11.31 8.80
N LYS A 135 13.35 12.26 8.19
CA LYS A 135 13.72 12.82 6.88
C LYS A 135 15.04 13.58 6.92
N ASP A 136 15.26 14.36 7.98
CA ASP A 136 16.50 15.12 8.14
C ASP A 136 17.71 14.16 8.26
N VAL A 137 17.56 13.06 8.98
CA VAL A 137 18.60 12.02 9.12
C VAL A 137 18.93 11.36 7.78
N VAL A 138 17.91 11.04 6.97
CA VAL A 138 18.11 10.44 5.64
C VAL A 138 18.80 11.43 4.69
N ALA A 139 18.33 12.68 4.64
CA ALA A 139 18.94 13.72 3.80
C ALA A 139 20.40 14.00 4.18
N LEU A 140 20.71 14.04 5.48
CA LEU A 140 22.09 14.15 5.97
C LEU A 140 22.94 12.93 5.59
N SER A 141 22.35 11.73 5.62
CA SER A 141 23.05 10.51 5.23
C SER A 141 23.38 10.48 3.74
N GLU A 142 22.46 10.90 2.89
CA GLU A 142 22.67 11.03 1.44
C GLU A 142 23.75 12.06 1.14
N ALA A 143 23.65 13.26 1.71
CA ALA A 143 24.66 14.30 1.56
C ALA A 143 26.06 13.85 2.03
N TYR A 144 26.12 13.06 3.11
CA TYR A 144 27.38 12.49 3.59
C TYR A 144 27.98 11.47 2.61
N VAL A 145 27.16 10.61 2.00
CA VAL A 145 27.62 9.64 1.01
C VAL A 145 28.15 10.34 -0.24
N ASP A 146 27.47 11.37 -0.72
CA ASP A 146 27.90 12.17 -1.87
C ASP A 146 29.23 12.88 -1.59
N LEU A 147 29.32 13.56 -0.44
CA LEU A 147 30.55 14.23 0.00
C LEU A 147 31.74 13.27 0.05
N LYS A 148 31.53 12.05 0.58
CA LYS A 148 32.56 11.01 0.60
C LYS A 148 32.98 10.57 -0.81
N GLY A 149 32.03 10.49 -1.73
CA GLY A 149 32.28 10.21 -3.15
C GLY A 149 33.16 11.28 -3.81
N ASP A 150 32.85 12.55 -3.57
CA ASP A 150 33.58 13.69 -4.15
C ASP A 150 34.98 13.82 -3.56
N ILE A 151 35.15 13.66 -2.25
CA ILE A 151 36.47 13.61 -1.61
C ILE A 151 37.34 12.53 -2.24
N LYS A 152 36.78 11.35 -2.55
CA LYS A 152 37.52 10.25 -3.17
C LYS A 152 37.93 10.57 -4.61
N LYS A 153 37.10 11.28 -5.37
CA LYS A 153 37.44 11.73 -6.73
C LYS A 153 38.54 12.78 -6.69
N GLU A 154 38.41 13.80 -5.86
CA GLU A 154 39.43 14.86 -5.72
C GLU A 154 40.75 14.30 -5.21
N SER A 155 40.73 13.39 -4.22
CA SER A 155 41.94 12.73 -3.74
C SER A 155 42.68 11.95 -4.83
N ARG A 156 41.96 11.38 -5.79
CA ARG A 156 42.58 10.67 -6.94
C ARG A 156 43.20 11.65 -7.92
N LYS A 157 42.54 12.77 -8.22
CA LYS A 157 43.10 13.82 -9.09
C LYS A 157 44.37 14.40 -8.51
N ILE A 158 44.35 14.79 -7.23
CA ILE A 158 45.53 15.32 -6.53
C ILE A 158 46.68 14.32 -6.56
N ARG A 159 46.40 13.02 -6.34
CA ARG A 159 47.44 11.99 -6.40
C ARG A 159 48.06 11.86 -7.79
N GLU A 160 47.24 11.96 -8.83
CA GLU A 160 47.70 11.90 -10.21
C GLU A 160 48.50 13.16 -10.61
N GLU A 161 48.04 14.35 -10.22
CA GLU A 161 48.79 15.59 -10.41
C GLU A 161 50.15 15.55 -9.70
N ILE A 162 50.20 15.05 -8.45
CA ILE A 162 51.47 14.84 -7.73
C ILE A 162 52.37 13.87 -8.49
N ARG A 163 51.82 12.81 -9.09
CA ARG A 163 52.59 11.83 -9.87
C ARG A 163 53.19 12.48 -11.12
N VAL A 164 52.39 13.22 -11.89
CA VAL A 164 52.84 13.95 -13.08
C VAL A 164 53.92 14.96 -12.71
N LEU A 165 53.73 15.75 -11.65
CA LEU A 165 54.72 16.72 -11.17
C LEU A 165 56.03 16.04 -10.74
N ARG A 166 55.97 14.86 -10.13
CA ARG A 166 57.17 14.07 -9.79
C ARG A 166 57.90 13.58 -11.04
N GLU A 167 57.17 13.05 -12.01
CA GLU A 167 57.74 12.59 -13.29
C GLU A 167 58.39 13.75 -14.08
N GLU A 168 57.78 14.94 -14.07
CA GLU A 168 58.36 16.15 -14.66
C GLU A 168 59.63 16.63 -13.93
N LEU A 169 59.61 16.63 -12.59
CA LEU A 169 60.79 16.94 -11.78
C LEU A 169 61.96 15.99 -12.04
N GLU A 170 61.71 14.70 -12.18
CA GLU A 170 62.74 13.71 -12.51
C GLU A 170 63.33 13.94 -13.91
N LYS A 171 62.50 14.24 -14.91
CA LYS A 171 62.96 14.58 -16.26
C LYS A 171 63.81 15.87 -16.28
N LEU A 172 63.46 16.87 -15.48
CA LEU A 172 64.24 18.09 -15.35
C LEU A 172 65.58 17.85 -14.65
N LYS A 173 65.61 17.02 -13.60
CA LYS A 173 66.87 16.60 -12.95
C LYS A 173 67.78 15.84 -13.91
N ALA A 174 67.24 14.94 -14.72
CA ALA A 174 68.01 14.20 -15.72
C ALA A 174 68.57 15.09 -16.84
N LYS A 175 67.90 16.22 -17.16
CA LYS A 175 68.40 17.22 -18.13
C LYS A 175 69.39 18.23 -17.55
N GLY A 176 69.38 18.41 -16.23
CA GLY A 176 70.28 19.31 -15.51
C GLY A 176 71.58 18.66 -15.04
N ASP A 177 71.80 17.37 -15.34
CA ASP A 177 72.99 16.64 -14.93
C ASP A 177 74.13 16.86 -15.95
N PRO A 178 75.24 17.54 -15.58
CA PRO A 178 76.31 17.90 -16.52
C PRO A 178 77.19 16.73 -16.96
N ASN A 179 76.96 15.51 -16.47
CA ASN A 179 77.86 14.37 -16.63
C ASN A 179 77.36 13.27 -17.60
N VAL A 180 76.44 13.60 -18.51
CA VAL A 180 76.12 12.72 -19.64
C VAL A 180 76.40 13.48 -20.95
N GLY A 181 77.67 13.51 -21.32
CA GLY A 181 78.20 13.95 -22.61
C GLY A 181 79.27 12.97 -23.08
#